data_AF-A0AA41SC29-F1
#
_entry.id   AF-A0AA41SC29-F1
#
_cell.length_a   1.000
_cell.length_b   1.000
_cell.length_c   1.000
_cell.angle_alpha   90.00
_cell.angle_beta   90.00
_cell.angle_gamma   90.00
#
_symmetry.space_group_name_H-M   'P 1'
#
loop_
_entity.id
_entity.type
_entity.pdbx_description
1 polymer ?
#
loop_
_entity_poly.entity_id
_entity_poly.type
_entity_poly.pdbx_seq_one_letter_code
_entity_poly.pdbx_strand_id
1 'polypeptide(L)'
;YADDRLETFLNCYPVFPNAFLVGGPADFFVIELTDQVQKLKVEPVLLHYFSQMRVLQGFELRMTTSTRLKACLYSFTSPGGPMYPTRAVRHAAWEALDFLFPVGRYPRHLISMFFRLLYPWYWPSSCWNFMLECVAAIFYSLLRYVFSGWEKLRRPKTT
;
A
#
# COMPACT_ATOMS: atom_id res chain seq x y z
N TYR A 1 -14.54 -12.88 -9.97
CA TYR A 1 -14.12 -14.23 -10.41
C TYR A 1 -13.08 -14.89 -9.49
N ALA A 2 -11.97 -14.23 -9.12
CA ALA A 2 -11.05 -14.76 -8.10
C ALA A 2 -11.56 -14.49 -6.66
N ASP A 3 -12.09 -13.29 -6.41
CA ASP A 3 -12.73 -12.89 -5.12
C ASP A 3 -13.83 -13.88 -4.70
N ASP A 4 -14.76 -14.19 -5.60
CA ASP A 4 -15.92 -15.06 -5.30
C ASP A 4 -15.50 -16.48 -4.86
N ARG A 5 -14.38 -16.99 -5.38
CA ARG A 5 -13.89 -18.34 -5.03
C ARG A 5 -13.26 -18.37 -3.64
N LEU A 6 -12.54 -17.31 -3.26
CA LEU A 6 -11.92 -17.24 -1.94
C LEU A 6 -12.99 -17.10 -0.86
N GLU A 7 -13.98 -16.24 -1.08
CA GLU A 7 -15.11 -16.09 -0.16
C GLU A 7 -15.89 -17.40 -0.01
N THR A 8 -16.18 -18.08 -1.12
CA THR A 8 -16.81 -19.42 -1.09
C THR A 8 -15.98 -20.43 -0.30
N PHE A 9 -14.66 -20.43 -0.48
CA PHE A 9 -13.75 -21.32 0.27
C PHE A 9 -13.74 -21.01 1.77
N LEU A 10 -13.73 -19.74 2.15
CA LEU A 10 -13.76 -19.31 3.55
C LEU A 10 -15.11 -19.62 4.21
N ASN A 11 -16.21 -19.63 3.45
CA ASN A 11 -17.52 -20.05 3.93
C ASN A 11 -17.62 -21.57 4.17
N CYS A 12 -16.76 -22.38 3.54
CA CYS A 12 -16.67 -23.82 3.81
C CYS A 12 -15.88 -24.17 5.08
N TYR A 13 -15.24 -23.19 5.72
CA TYR A 13 -14.40 -23.45 6.89
C TYR A 13 -15.26 -23.78 8.13
N PRO A 14 -14.88 -24.78 8.94
CA PRO A 14 -15.62 -25.11 10.15
C PRO A 14 -15.49 -23.98 11.19
N VAL A 15 -16.59 -23.67 11.87
CA VAL A 15 -16.59 -22.71 12.98
C VAL A 15 -15.93 -23.36 14.19
N PHE A 16 -14.76 -22.87 14.56
CA PHE A 16 -14.04 -23.38 15.72
C PHE A 16 -14.59 -22.76 17.02
N PRO A 17 -14.70 -23.51 18.12
CA PRO A 17 -15.08 -22.96 19.42
C PRO A 17 -14.07 -21.92 19.93
N ASN A 18 -12.81 -22.01 19.49
CA ASN A 18 -11.75 -21.05 19.81
C ASN A 18 -11.68 -19.85 18.86
N ALA A 19 -12.66 -19.68 17.96
CA ALA A 19 -12.70 -18.55 17.01
C ALA A 19 -12.69 -17.19 17.71
N PHE A 20 -13.18 -17.09 18.94
CA PHE A 20 -13.05 -15.87 19.75
C PHE A 20 -11.59 -15.47 20.01
N LEU A 21 -10.71 -16.47 20.23
CA LEU A 21 -9.30 -16.24 20.53
C LEU A 21 -8.46 -16.03 19.27
N VAL A 22 -8.70 -16.82 18.23
CA VAL A 22 -7.86 -16.86 17.02
C VAL A 22 -8.39 -15.99 15.88
N GLY A 23 -9.70 -15.68 15.88
CA GLY A 23 -10.39 -14.96 14.82
C GLY A 23 -11.24 -15.88 13.94
N GLY A 24 -11.87 -15.28 12.93
CA GLY A 24 -12.66 -15.99 11.93
C GLY A 24 -11.81 -16.78 10.91
N PRO A 25 -12.43 -17.45 9.94
CA PRO A 25 -11.71 -18.18 8.89
C PRO A 25 -10.80 -17.28 8.05
N ALA A 26 -11.24 -16.04 7.76
CA ALA A 26 -10.44 -15.05 7.06
C ALA A 26 -9.20 -14.63 7.86
N ASP A 27 -9.32 -14.47 9.19
CA ASP A 27 -8.19 -14.14 10.07
C ASP A 27 -7.14 -15.26 10.07
N PHE A 28 -7.57 -16.51 10.16
CA PHE A 28 -6.69 -17.68 10.11
C PHE A 28 -5.94 -17.75 8.77
N PHE A 29 -6.67 -17.60 7.66
CA PHE A 29 -6.09 -17.59 6.33
C PHE A 29 -5.03 -16.48 6.18
N VAL A 30 -5.33 -15.26 6.64
CA VAL A 30 -4.39 -14.13 6.58
C VAL A 30 -3.18 -14.36 7.47
N ILE A 31 -3.35 -14.95 8.67
CA ILE A 31 -2.22 -15.31 9.53
C ILE A 31 -1.28 -16.28 8.82
N GLU A 32 -1.81 -17.38 8.28
CA GLU A 32 -1.00 -18.37 7.57
C GLU A 32 -0.34 -17.77 6.33
N LEU A 33 -1.10 -17.00 5.54
CA LEU A 33 -0.57 -16.28 4.38
C LEU A 33 0.60 -15.37 4.77
N THR A 34 0.47 -14.61 5.87
CA THR A 34 1.55 -13.73 6.33
C THR A 34 2.80 -14.50 6.76
N ASP A 35 2.63 -15.66 7.40
CA ASP A 35 3.74 -16.51 7.84
C ASP A 35 4.47 -17.13 6.63
N GLN A 36 3.71 -17.60 5.64
CA GLN A 36 4.26 -18.15 4.40
C GLN A 36 5.04 -17.10 3.60
N VAL A 37 4.47 -15.90 3.45
CA VAL A 37 5.12 -14.79 2.73
C VAL A 37 6.44 -14.38 3.38
N GLN A 38 6.54 -14.41 4.72
CA GLN A 38 7.78 -14.09 5.43
C GLN A 38 8.88 -15.14 5.25
N LYS A 39 8.51 -16.41 5.09
CA LYS A 39 9.45 -17.51 4.86
C LYS A 39 9.93 -17.58 3.40
N LEU A 40 9.20 -16.95 2.49
CA LEU A 40 9.42 -17.07 1.06
C LEU A 40 10.60 -16.21 0.59
N LYS A 41 11.59 -16.84 -0.05
CA LYS A 41 12.81 -16.16 -0.56
C LYS A 41 12.81 -15.97 -2.08
N VAL A 42 11.77 -16.42 -2.77
CA VAL A 42 11.71 -16.43 -4.24
C VAL A 42 10.96 -15.21 -4.76
N GLU A 43 11.66 -14.31 -5.46
CA GLU A 43 11.13 -13.05 -5.97
C GLU A 43 9.87 -13.16 -6.85
N PRO A 44 9.83 -13.96 -7.93
CA PRO A 44 8.66 -13.98 -8.82
C PRO A 44 7.39 -14.49 -8.12
N VAL A 45 7.55 -15.42 -7.18
CA VAL A 45 6.45 -15.96 -6.38
C VAL A 45 5.94 -14.89 -5.40
N LEU A 46 6.84 -14.12 -4.79
CA LEU A 46 6.48 -13.02 -3.90
C LEU A 46 5.69 -11.92 -4.63
N LEU A 47 6.11 -11.56 -5.84
CA LEU A 47 5.37 -10.62 -6.71
C LEU A 47 3.96 -11.15 -7.04
N HIS A 48 3.85 -12.45 -7.33
CA HIS A 48 2.56 -13.08 -7.56
C HIS A 48 1.67 -13.00 -6.32
N TYR A 49 2.18 -13.34 -5.13
CA TYR A 49 1.43 -13.21 -3.88
C TYR A 49 0.96 -11.77 -3.64
N PHE A 50 1.81 -10.76 -3.81
CA PHE A 50 1.42 -9.36 -3.66
C PHE A 50 0.35 -8.91 -4.66
N SER A 51 0.36 -9.44 -5.89
CA SER A 51 -0.70 -9.18 -6.86
C SER A 51 -2.04 -9.77 -6.42
N GLN A 52 -2.02 -10.98 -5.86
CA GLN A 52 -3.23 -11.71 -5.42
C GLN A 52 -3.73 -11.23 -4.06
N MET A 53 -2.88 -10.66 -3.21
CA MET A 53 -3.25 -10.11 -1.91
C MET A 53 -4.30 -9.00 -2.02
N ARG A 54 -4.47 -8.38 -3.20
CA ARG A 54 -5.53 -7.39 -3.46
C ARG A 54 -6.93 -7.97 -3.24
N VAL A 55 -7.12 -9.27 -3.46
CA VAL A 55 -8.37 -10.01 -3.20
C VAL A 55 -8.81 -9.88 -1.74
N LEU A 56 -7.87 -9.66 -0.81
CA LEU A 56 -8.18 -9.48 0.62
C LEU A 56 -8.80 -8.11 0.96
N GLN A 57 -8.98 -7.23 -0.01
CA GLN A 57 -9.62 -5.94 0.23
C GLN A 57 -11.11 -6.13 0.57
N GLY A 58 -11.56 -5.50 1.65
CA GLY A 58 -12.96 -5.58 2.09
C GLY A 58 -13.27 -6.72 3.05
N PHE A 59 -12.31 -7.61 3.33
CA PHE A 59 -12.48 -8.61 4.39
C PHE A 59 -12.50 -7.94 5.78
N GLU A 60 -13.49 -8.30 6.59
CA GLU A 60 -13.58 -7.90 8.00
C GLU A 60 -12.57 -8.70 8.82
N LEU A 61 -11.35 -8.20 8.89
CA LEU A 61 -10.26 -8.78 9.66
C LEU A 61 -10.19 -8.16 11.06
N ARG A 62 -9.77 -8.97 12.03
CA ARG A 62 -9.44 -8.47 13.38
C ARG A 62 -8.30 -7.45 13.32
N MET A 63 -8.27 -6.52 14.27
CA MET A 63 -7.20 -5.51 14.37
C MET A 63 -5.79 -6.11 14.52
N THR A 64 -5.68 -7.27 15.20
CA THR A 64 -4.40 -7.95 15.40
C THR A 64 -3.87 -8.58 14.12
N THR A 65 -4.73 -9.21 13.33
CA THR A 65 -4.38 -9.85 12.05
C THR A 65 -4.05 -8.81 10.99
N SER A 66 -4.85 -7.75 10.89
CA SER A 66 -4.60 -6.63 9.99
C SER A 66 -3.29 -5.91 10.32
N THR A 67 -2.98 -5.72 11.61
CA THR A 67 -1.70 -5.12 12.04
C THR A 67 -0.51 -6.01 11.68
N ARG A 68 -0.62 -7.33 11.85
CA ARG A 68 0.44 -8.28 11.45
C ARG A 68 0.68 -8.26 9.93
N LEU A 69 -0.39 -8.28 9.14
CA LEU A 69 -0.30 -8.18 7.68
C LEU A 69 0.34 -6.86 7.24
N LYS A 70 -0.08 -5.74 7.86
CA LYS A 70 0.50 -4.42 7.61
C LYS A 70 2.00 -4.38 7.94
N ALA A 71 2.41 -4.93 9.09
CA ALA A 71 3.81 -4.99 9.49
C ALA A 71 4.65 -5.87 8.54
N CYS A 72 4.08 -7.00 8.10
CA CYS A 72 4.68 -7.89 7.11
C CYS A 72 4.92 -7.16 5.78
N LEU A 73 3.89 -6.53 5.20
CA LEU A 73 4.04 -5.78 3.95
C LEU A 73 5.01 -4.60 4.11
N TYR A 74 4.99 -3.92 5.27
CA TYR A 74 5.88 -2.80 5.54
C TYR A 74 7.36 -3.22 5.58
N SER A 75 7.70 -4.40 6.10
CA SER A 75 9.10 -4.87 6.08
C SER A 75 9.64 -4.97 4.65
N PHE A 76 8.81 -5.44 3.71
CA PHE A 76 9.14 -5.50 2.28
C PHE A 76 9.21 -4.14 1.58
N THR A 77 8.69 -3.06 2.17
CA THR A 77 8.79 -1.71 1.58
C THR A 77 10.12 -1.01 1.87
N SER A 78 10.83 -1.44 2.92
CA SER A 78 12.03 -0.79 3.42
C SER A 78 13.30 -1.29 2.71
N PRO A 79 14.24 -0.41 2.33
CA PRO A 79 15.57 -0.80 1.91
C PRO A 79 16.44 -1.03 3.16
N GLY A 80 16.29 -2.17 3.84
CA GLY A 80 17.11 -2.58 4.99
C GLY A 80 17.52 -4.05 4.94
N GLY A 81 18.61 -4.44 5.65
CA GLY A 81 19.19 -5.80 5.65
C GLY A 81 18.39 -6.84 6.45
N PRO A 82 18.76 -8.16 6.46
CA PRO A 82 19.94 -8.83 5.89
C PRO A 82 19.69 -9.60 4.57
N MET A 83 18.47 -9.57 4.03
CA MET A 83 18.15 -10.11 2.71
C MET A 83 17.24 -9.11 1.99
N TYR A 84 17.84 -8.23 1.19
CA TYR A 84 17.12 -7.12 0.58
C TYR A 84 16.05 -7.61 -0.40
N PRO A 85 14.78 -7.18 -0.28
CA PRO A 85 13.84 -7.30 -1.38
C PRO A 85 14.30 -6.43 -2.54
N THR A 86 14.20 -6.95 -3.77
CA THR A 86 14.54 -6.20 -4.97
C THR A 86 13.64 -4.97 -5.12
N ARG A 87 14.05 -4.02 -5.97
CA ARG A 87 13.25 -2.81 -6.23
C ARG A 87 11.83 -3.15 -6.70
N ALA A 88 11.67 -4.20 -7.50
CA ALA A 88 10.37 -4.65 -8.00
C ALA A 88 9.47 -5.12 -6.84
N VAL A 89 10.01 -5.95 -5.94
CA VAL A 89 9.31 -6.44 -4.75
C VAL A 89 8.89 -5.28 -3.85
N ARG A 90 9.77 -4.29 -3.62
CA ARG A 90 9.43 -3.12 -2.80
C ARG A 90 8.27 -2.31 -3.38
N HIS A 91 8.27 -2.10 -4.69
CA HIS A 91 7.20 -1.37 -5.36
C HIS A 91 5.87 -2.14 -5.33
N ALA A 92 5.91 -3.44 -5.59
CA ALA A 92 4.74 -4.31 -5.48
C ALA A 92 4.18 -4.34 -4.04
N ALA A 93 5.07 -4.39 -3.04
CA ALA A 93 4.68 -4.31 -1.63
C ALA A 93 4.04 -2.96 -1.28
N TRP A 94 4.61 -1.84 -1.75
CA TRP A 94 4.01 -0.52 -1.59
C TRP A 94 2.62 -0.43 -2.23
N GLU A 95 2.46 -0.96 -3.45
CA GLU A 95 1.20 -0.95 -4.17
C GLU A 95 0.13 -1.80 -3.46
N ALA A 96 0.49 -3.01 -3.02
CA ALA A 96 -0.39 -3.88 -2.25
C ALA A 96 -0.77 -3.25 -0.90
N LEU A 97 0.18 -2.64 -0.20
CA LEU A 97 -0.03 -1.99 1.10
C LEU A 97 -0.95 -0.76 1.00
N ASP A 98 -0.77 0.04 -0.04
CA ASP A 98 -1.62 1.21 -0.30
C ASP A 98 -3.04 0.81 -0.72
N PHE A 99 -3.17 -0.31 -1.43
CA PHE A 99 -4.46 -0.86 -1.86
C PHE A 99 -5.26 -1.45 -0.69
N LEU A 100 -4.61 -2.26 0.16
CA LEU A 100 -5.27 -2.91 1.31
C LEU A 100 -5.56 -1.93 2.45
N PHE A 101 -4.65 -0.99 2.69
CA PHE A 101 -4.78 -0.02 3.77
C PHE A 101 -4.75 1.40 3.18
N PRO A 102 -5.89 1.92 2.69
CA PRO A 102 -5.92 3.29 2.15
C PRO A 102 -5.69 4.34 3.25
N VAL A 103 -6.08 4.02 4.50
CA VAL A 103 -5.94 4.91 5.64
C VAL A 103 -4.46 5.04 6.02
N GLY A 104 -3.91 6.24 5.82
CA GLY A 104 -2.52 6.56 6.15
C GLY A 104 -1.52 6.32 5.01
N ARG A 105 -1.96 6.27 3.75
CA ARG A 105 -1.07 6.27 2.57
C ARG A 105 -0.14 7.48 2.56
N TYR A 106 -0.70 8.69 2.63
CA TYR A 106 0.06 9.94 2.62
C TYR A 106 1.13 10.05 3.72
N PRO A 107 0.81 9.85 5.02
CA PRO A 107 1.82 9.92 6.07
C PRO A 107 2.91 8.85 5.92
N ARG A 108 2.59 7.64 5.43
CA ARG A 108 3.59 6.59 5.18
C ARG A 108 4.62 7.00 4.12
N HIS A 109 4.15 7.51 2.98
CA HIS A 109 5.04 8.01 1.93
C HIS A 109 5.87 9.20 2.39
N LEU A 110 5.24 10.12 3.12
CA LEU A 110 5.90 11.30 3.70
C LEU A 110 7.01 10.89 4.68
N ILE A 111 6.73 9.98 5.60
CA ILE A 111 7.72 9.47 6.55
C ILE A 111 8.86 8.75 5.82
N SER A 112 8.54 7.89 4.84
CA SER A 112 9.57 7.20 4.04
C SER A 112 10.46 8.18 3.27
N MET A 113 9.87 9.24 2.73
CA MET A 113 10.58 10.32 2.05
C MET A 113 11.50 11.08 3.01
N PHE A 114 11.01 11.44 4.20
CA PHE A 114 11.83 12.11 5.23
C PHE A 114 13.02 11.24 5.65
N PHE A 115 12.84 9.93 5.83
CA PHE A 115 13.97 9.04 6.14
C PHE A 115 14.97 8.91 4.99
N ARG A 116 14.51 8.90 3.73
CA ARG A 116 15.42 8.96 2.57
C ARG A 116 16.19 10.27 2.50
N LEU A 117 15.53 11.37 2.87
CA LEU A 117 16.13 12.70 2.92
C LEU A 117 17.18 12.82 4.03
N LEU A 118 16.92 12.17 5.17
CA LEU A 118 17.84 12.17 6.30
C LEU A 118 19.10 11.32 6.04
N TYR A 119 19.10 10.45 5.02
CA TYR A 119 20.23 9.57 4.73
C TYR A 119 21.39 10.35 4.06
N PRO A 120 22.56 10.48 4.70
CA PRO A 120 23.64 11.39 4.26
C PRO A 120 24.21 11.14 2.86
N TRP A 121 23.95 9.99 2.25
CA TRP A 121 24.48 9.61 0.93
C TRP A 121 23.50 9.81 -0.23
N TYR A 122 22.19 9.96 0.03
CA TYR A 122 21.14 10.10 -1.00
C TYR A 122 20.35 11.42 -0.89
N TRP A 123 20.64 12.24 0.12
CA TRP A 123 19.89 13.46 0.39
C TRP A 123 19.94 14.49 -0.76
N PRO A 124 21.04 14.73 -1.51
CA PRO A 124 21.05 15.83 -2.49
C PRO A 124 20.13 15.53 -3.67
N SER A 125 20.18 14.29 -4.20
CA SER A 125 19.33 13.91 -5.35
C SER A 125 17.86 13.75 -4.94
N SER A 126 17.60 13.27 -3.72
CA SER A 126 16.22 13.13 -3.20
C SER A 126 15.60 14.47 -2.84
N CYS A 127 16.37 15.40 -2.23
CA CYS A 127 15.96 16.80 -2.06
C CYS A 127 15.65 17.45 -3.41
N TRP A 128 16.52 17.23 -4.40
CA TRP A 128 16.37 17.83 -5.73
C TRP A 128 15.10 17.36 -6.43
N ASN A 129 14.83 16.05 -6.43
CA ASN A 129 13.61 15.52 -7.02
C ASN A 129 12.35 16.00 -6.29
N PHE A 130 12.39 16.06 -4.96
CA PHE A 130 11.28 16.59 -4.16
C PHE A 130 11.02 18.08 -4.47
N MET A 131 12.07 18.89 -4.56
CA MET A 131 11.96 20.30 -4.95
C MET A 131 11.35 20.44 -6.35
N LEU A 132 11.78 19.64 -7.33
CA LEU A 132 11.22 19.64 -8.68
C LEU A 132 9.75 19.24 -8.69
N GLU A 133 9.36 18.22 -7.94
CA GLU A 133 7.95 17.79 -7.81
C GLU A 133 7.08 18.87 -7.15
N CYS A 134 7.57 19.52 -6.08
CA CYS A 134 6.88 20.64 -5.45
C CYS A 134 6.71 21.83 -6.40
N VAL A 135 7.76 22.21 -7.13
CA VAL A 135 7.71 23.30 -8.11
C VAL A 135 6.73 22.95 -9.24
N ALA A 136 6.78 21.73 -9.76
CA ALA A 136 5.84 21.26 -10.78
C ALA A 136 4.39 21.28 -10.28
N ALA A 137 4.14 20.82 -9.05
CA ALA A 137 2.79 20.82 -8.46
C ALA A 137 2.24 22.24 -8.27
N ILE A 138 3.07 23.18 -7.79
CA ILE A 138 2.72 24.59 -7.68
C ILE A 138 2.40 25.14 -9.08
N PHE A 139 3.26 24.85 -10.07
CA PHE A 139 3.06 25.29 -11.45
C PHE A 139 1.75 24.75 -12.06
N TYR A 140 1.44 23.46 -11.90
CA TYR A 140 0.17 22.88 -12.34
C TYR A 140 -1.03 23.48 -11.61
N SER A 141 -0.91 23.79 -10.32
CA SER A 141 -1.99 24.42 -9.55
C SER A 141 -2.27 25.85 -10.03
N LEU A 142 -1.22 26.62 -10.34
CA LEU A 142 -1.33 27.96 -10.91
C LEU A 142 -1.93 27.92 -12.32
N LEU A 143 -1.47 27.01 -13.17
CA LEU A 143 -2.06 26.80 -14.50
C LEU A 143 -3.56 26.45 -14.39
N ARG A 144 -3.92 25.52 -13.49
CA ARG A 144 -5.33 25.15 -13.27
C ARG A 144 -6.16 26.33 -12.77
N TYR A 145 -5.61 27.17 -11.90
CA TYR A 145 -6.28 28.38 -11.42
C TYR A 145 -6.53 29.37 -12.57
N VAL A 146 -5.51 29.63 -13.40
CA VAL A 146 -5.61 30.51 -14.58
C VAL A 146 -6.64 29.97 -15.58
N PHE A 147 -6.60 28.68 -15.91
CA PHE A 147 -7.58 28.06 -16.80
C PHE A 147 -9.02 28.16 -16.25
N SER A 148 -9.23 27.91 -14.95
CA SER A 148 -10.57 28.07 -14.35
C SER A 148 -11.03 29.53 -14.32
N GLY A 149 -10.10 30.48 -14.13
CA GLY A 149 -10.39 31.92 -14.19
C GLY A 149 -10.78 32.37 -15.59
N TRP A 150 -10.09 31.84 -16.61
CA TRP A 150 -10.44 32.07 -18.02
C TRP A 150 -11.80 31.48 -18.38
N GLU A 151 -12.10 30.28 -17.90
CA GLU A 151 -13.40 29.65 -18.12
C GLU A 151 -14.55 30.43 -17.45
N LYS A 152 -14.29 31.00 -16.27
CA LYS A 152 -15.22 31.88 -15.54
C LYS A 152 -15.43 33.23 -16.23
N LEU A 153 -14.40 33.79 -16.87
CA LEU A 153 -14.49 34.99 -17.70
C LEU A 153 -15.20 34.74 -19.04
N ARG A 154 -15.13 33.52 -19.57
CA ARG A 154 -15.78 33.13 -20.83
C ARG A 154 -17.28 32.83 -20.68
N ARG A 155 -17.79 32.70 -19.44
CA ARG A 155 -19.24 32.62 -19.21
C ARG A 155 -19.84 34.03 -19.24
N PRO A 156 -20.66 34.39 -20.25
CA PRO A 156 -21.34 35.67 -20.24
C PRO A 156 -22.28 35.75 -19.03
N LYS A 157 -22.32 36.91 -18.37
CA LYS A 157 -23.33 37.21 -17.34
C LYS A 157 -24.71 37.05 -17.99
N THR A 158 -25.41 35.97 -17.66
CA THR A 158 -26.82 35.81 -18.00
C THR A 158 -27.55 36.89 -17.19
N THR A 159 -28.02 37.91 -17.92
CA THR A 159 -28.97 38.92 -17.44
C THR A 159 -30.36 38.45 -17.79
#